data_AF-A0A3P6R9P8-F1
#
_entry.id   AF-A0A3P6R9P8-F1
#
_cell.length_a   1.000
_cell.length_b   1.000
_cell.length_c   1.000
_cell.angle_alpha   90.00
_cell.angle_beta   90.00
_cell.angle_gamma   90.00
#
_symmetry.space_group_name_H-M   'P 1'
#
loop_
_entity.id
_entity.type
_entity.pdbx_description
1 polymer ?
#
loop_
_entity_poly.entity_id
_entity_poly.type
_entity_poly.pdbx_seq_one_letter_code
_entity_poly.pdbx_strand_id
1 'polypeptide(L)'
;MRFCFGCAHEWHEPVNCRLLKLWLKKCSDDSETSNWINANTKECPKCQVTIEKDGGCNHMVCKNTACRMEFCWICLGPWEPHGSSWYNCNRYDDSRAKQARDAQELSRANLQRYLHYYNRFMNHQQSLKLENKLYTTVKGKMELMQAHMSWIEVQFLRKAVDVLSECRRTLMYTYAFAYYLKRDNHAEIFEGNQRDLEMATEQLSQFLERDLENENLVTLKQKVQDNYRYVDQRRLVLLKHCQEGTERDIWQYTA
;
A
#
# COMPACT_ATOMS: atom_id res chain seq x y z
N MET A 1 -1.25 -17.09 11.34
CA MET A 1 -0.56 -15.82 11.66
C MET A 1 0.94 -16.07 11.50
N ARG A 2 1.63 -15.33 10.63
CA ARG A 2 3.09 -15.44 10.43
C ARG A 2 3.77 -14.33 11.23
N PHE A 3 4.78 -14.67 12.01
CA PHE A 3 5.55 -13.72 12.83
C PHE A 3 7.05 -13.97 12.64
N CYS A 4 7.87 -12.96 12.91
CA CYS A 4 9.30 -13.07 12.89
C CYS A 4 9.81 -13.67 14.21
N PHE A 5 10.52 -14.79 14.15
CA PHE A 5 11.11 -15.39 15.35
C PHE A 5 12.17 -14.49 16.01
N GLY A 6 12.90 -13.69 15.21
CA GLY A 6 13.99 -12.85 15.71
C GLY A 6 13.56 -11.61 16.49
N CYS A 7 12.38 -11.06 16.23
CA CYS A 7 11.88 -9.86 16.93
C CYS A 7 10.46 -9.99 17.50
N ALA A 8 9.80 -11.13 17.33
CA ALA A 8 8.42 -11.41 17.75
C ALA A 8 7.32 -10.48 17.17
N HIS A 9 7.66 -9.59 16.23
CA HIS A 9 6.68 -8.82 15.47
C HIS A 9 6.07 -9.63 14.33
N GLU A 10 4.99 -9.12 13.73
CA GLU A 10 4.42 -9.68 12.51
C GLU A 10 5.48 -9.82 11.41
N TRP A 11 5.30 -10.77 10.49
CA TRP A 11 6.23 -10.95 9.37
C TRP A 11 6.38 -9.65 8.57
N HIS A 12 7.62 -9.18 8.44
CA HIS A 12 7.90 -7.79 8.09
C HIS A 12 8.86 -7.63 6.90
N GLU A 13 8.83 -8.54 5.94
CA GLU A 13 9.59 -8.35 4.70
C GLU A 13 9.03 -7.16 3.90
N PRO A 14 9.90 -6.29 3.33
CA PRO A 14 11.36 -6.45 3.17
C PRO A 14 12.22 -5.85 4.28
N VAL A 15 11.65 -5.20 5.31
CA VAL A 15 12.44 -4.53 6.34
C VAL A 15 13.08 -5.54 7.29
N ASN A 16 14.34 -5.34 7.69
CA ASN A 16 14.97 -6.20 8.70
C ASN A 16 14.54 -5.83 10.13
N CYS A 17 14.76 -6.73 11.09
CA CYS A 17 14.35 -6.54 12.49
C CYS A 17 14.89 -5.24 13.11
N ARG A 18 16.14 -4.88 12.80
CA ARG A 18 16.80 -3.68 13.34
C ARG A 18 16.09 -2.42 12.88
N LEU A 19 15.88 -2.28 11.57
CA LEU A 19 15.21 -1.13 10.97
C LEU A 19 13.74 -1.04 11.40
N LEU A 20 13.05 -2.18 11.50
CA LEU A 20 11.67 -2.19 12.01
C LEU A 20 11.61 -1.65 13.45
N LYS A 21 12.52 -2.10 14.33
CA LYS A 21 12.57 -1.61 15.71
C LYS A 21 12.80 -0.10 15.78
N LEU A 22 13.69 0.43 14.93
CA LEU A 22 13.92 1.88 14.82
C LEU A 22 12.66 2.61 14.33
N TRP A 23 11.99 2.08 13.30
CA TRP A 23 10.77 2.65 12.74
C TRP A 23 9.66 2.72 13.80
N LEU A 24 9.39 1.61 14.48
CA LEU A 24 8.34 1.54 15.50
C LEU A 24 8.63 2.46 16.69
N LYS A 25 9.89 2.53 17.12
CA LYS A 25 10.30 3.50 18.16
C LYS A 25 10.03 4.93 17.69
N LYS A 26 10.43 5.27 16.47
CA LYS A 26 10.18 6.61 15.90
C LYS A 26 8.68 6.94 15.81
N CYS A 27 7.85 5.99 15.40
CA CYS A 27 6.39 6.15 15.38
C CYS A 27 5.80 6.39 16.77
N SER A 28 6.35 5.75 17.80
CA SER A 28 5.95 5.97 19.19
C SER A 28 6.36 7.35 19.70
N ASP A 29 7.63 7.73 19.47
CA ASP A 29 8.21 8.98 19.95
C ASP A 29 7.57 10.21 19.27
N ASP A 30 7.26 10.13 17.97
CA ASP A 30 6.66 11.22 17.18
C ASP A 30 5.11 11.14 17.11
N SER A 31 4.47 10.39 18.02
CA SER A 31 3.04 10.08 17.98
C SER A 31 2.14 11.32 18.04
N GLU A 32 2.52 12.35 18.80
CA GLU A 32 1.76 13.62 18.88
C GLU A 32 1.72 14.37 17.54
N THR A 33 2.82 14.37 16.77
CA THR A 33 2.86 15.00 15.44
C THR A 33 2.12 14.15 14.39
N SER A 34 1.99 12.85 14.67
CA SER A 34 1.49 11.83 13.74
C SER A 34 -0.02 11.61 13.83
N ASN A 35 -0.64 11.87 14.99
CA ASN A 35 -2.07 11.65 15.24
C ASN A 35 -3.00 12.53 14.37
N TRP A 36 -2.54 13.70 13.92
CA TRP A 36 -3.35 14.62 13.10
C TRP A 36 -3.61 14.10 11.67
N ILE A 37 -2.79 13.18 11.17
CA ILE A 37 -2.74 12.84 9.73
C ILE A 37 -3.64 11.64 9.37
N ASN A 38 -4.04 10.85 10.37
CA ASN A 38 -4.79 9.61 10.16
C ASN A 38 -6.30 9.81 10.31
N ALA A 39 -6.83 10.79 9.59
CA ALA A 39 -8.27 11.02 9.53
C ALA A 39 -8.93 9.97 8.63
N ASN A 40 -9.93 9.27 9.16
CA ASN A 40 -10.84 8.43 8.35
C ASN A 40 -11.65 9.26 7.35
N THR A 41 -11.60 10.58 7.48
CA THR A 41 -12.32 11.56 6.69
C THR A 41 -11.35 12.51 6.01
N LYS A 42 -11.52 12.75 4.71
CA LYS A 42 -10.81 13.79 3.94
C LYS A 42 -11.78 14.50 3.01
N GLU A 43 -11.41 15.65 2.48
CA GLU A 43 -12.22 16.38 1.52
C GLU A 43 -11.88 16.00 0.08
N CYS A 44 -12.89 16.00 -0.79
CA CYS A 44 -12.68 15.88 -2.23
C CYS A 44 -11.81 17.05 -2.74
N PRO A 45 -10.71 16.80 -3.47
CA PRO A 45 -9.82 17.86 -3.95
C PRO A 45 -10.48 18.82 -4.96
N LYS A 46 -11.60 18.44 -5.57
CA LYS A 46 -12.33 19.26 -6.55
C LYS A 46 -13.54 20.00 -5.98
N CYS A 47 -14.35 19.35 -5.13
CA CYS A 47 -15.60 19.95 -4.63
C CYS A 47 -15.67 20.10 -3.11
N GLN A 48 -14.60 19.77 -2.39
CA GLN A 48 -14.45 19.95 -0.93
C GLN A 48 -15.49 19.24 -0.06
N VAL A 49 -16.33 18.38 -0.65
CA VAL A 49 -17.25 17.53 0.10
C VAL A 49 -16.43 16.54 0.92
N THR A 50 -16.77 16.41 2.21
CA THR A 50 -16.18 15.44 3.12
C THR A 50 -16.51 14.01 2.68
N ILE A 51 -15.48 13.17 2.59
CA ILE A 51 -15.53 11.76 2.21
C ILE A 51 -14.92 10.95 3.35
N GLU A 52 -15.67 9.96 3.83
CA GLU A 52 -15.16 8.95 4.75
C GLU A 52 -14.61 7.75 3.96
N LYS A 53 -13.46 7.23 4.41
CA LYS A 53 -12.85 6.02 3.85
C LYS A 53 -13.58 4.78 4.39
N ASP A 54 -14.42 4.18 3.55
CA ASP A 54 -15.23 3.01 3.88
C ASP A 54 -14.62 1.68 3.37
N GLY A 55 -13.56 1.71 2.57
CA GLY A 55 -12.84 0.54 2.02
C GLY A 55 -11.31 0.70 2.08
N GLY A 56 -10.57 -0.37 1.79
CA GLY A 56 -9.12 -0.32 1.78
C GLY A 56 -8.52 0.21 0.48
N CYS A 57 -9.28 0.19 -0.62
CA CYS A 57 -8.83 0.75 -1.89
C CYS A 57 -8.56 2.25 -1.77
N ASN A 58 -7.39 2.70 -2.26
CA ASN A 58 -7.02 4.11 -2.28
C ASN A 58 -7.53 4.85 -3.54
N HIS A 59 -8.14 4.14 -4.49
CA HIS A 59 -8.79 4.73 -5.65
C HIS A 59 -10.19 5.24 -5.31
N MET A 60 -10.27 6.53 -5.01
CA MET A 60 -11.52 7.17 -4.59
C MET A 60 -12.26 7.75 -5.78
N VAL A 61 -13.59 7.63 -5.76
CA VAL A 61 -14.49 8.33 -6.69
C VAL A 61 -15.41 9.20 -5.87
N CYS A 62 -15.46 10.50 -6.17
CA CYS A 62 -16.33 11.43 -5.45
C CYS A 62 -17.81 11.06 -5.65
N LYS A 63 -18.52 10.75 -4.56
CA LYS A 63 -19.95 10.37 -4.58
C LYS A 63 -20.89 11.53 -4.96
N ASN A 64 -20.40 12.78 -4.98
CA ASN A 64 -21.15 13.92 -5.49
C ASN A 64 -21.35 13.76 -7.01
N THR A 65 -22.61 13.62 -7.43
CA THR A 65 -23.02 13.36 -8.81
C THR A 65 -22.61 14.45 -9.79
N ALA A 66 -22.43 15.69 -9.34
CA ALA A 66 -21.93 16.81 -10.14
C ALA A 66 -20.41 16.85 -10.26
N CYS A 67 -19.67 16.14 -9.39
CA CYS A 67 -18.21 16.18 -9.33
C CYS A 67 -17.57 14.97 -10.02
N ARG A 68 -17.91 13.76 -9.55
CA ARG A 68 -17.41 12.44 -9.97
C ARG A 68 -15.89 12.33 -10.24
N MET A 69 -15.08 13.17 -9.60
CA MET A 69 -13.63 13.10 -9.76
C MET A 69 -13.09 11.81 -9.15
N GLU A 70 -12.17 11.18 -9.88
CA GLU A 70 -11.36 10.06 -9.44
C GLU A 70 -10.02 10.56 -8.92
N PHE A 71 -9.64 10.18 -7.70
CA PHE A 71 -8.43 10.66 -7.04
C PHE A 71 -7.83 9.63 -6.09
N CYS A 72 -6.56 9.81 -5.76
CA CYS A 72 -5.85 8.96 -4.82
C CYS A 72 -6.04 9.47 -3.38
N TRP A 73 -6.47 8.58 -2.47
CA TRP A 73 -6.66 8.93 -1.06
C TRP A 73 -5.39 9.43 -0.36
N ILE A 74 -4.20 8.98 -0.80
CA ILE A 74 -2.92 9.34 -0.16
C ILE A 74 -2.50 10.75 -0.56
N CYS A 75 -2.30 11.00 -1.86
CA CYS A 75 -1.78 12.29 -2.34
C CYS A 75 -2.84 13.33 -2.69
N LEU A 76 -4.12 12.95 -2.73
CA LEU A 76 -5.23 13.78 -3.20
C LEU A 76 -5.09 14.26 -4.66
N GLY A 77 -4.16 13.67 -5.41
CA GLY A 77 -3.98 13.91 -6.84
C GLY A 77 -4.95 13.09 -7.70
N PRO A 78 -5.11 13.46 -8.99
CA PRO A 78 -5.94 12.71 -9.93
C PRO A 78 -5.50 11.24 -10.02
N TRP A 79 -6.44 10.33 -10.19
CA TRP A 79 -6.12 8.90 -10.27
C TRP A 79 -5.42 8.53 -11.59
N GLU A 80 -5.89 9.06 -12.73
CA GLU A 80 -5.46 8.67 -14.08
C GLU A 80 -3.93 8.59 -14.29
N PRO A 81 -3.10 9.53 -13.80
CA PRO A 81 -1.65 9.43 -13.97
C PRO A 81 -0.98 8.30 -13.20
N HIS A 82 -1.64 7.72 -12.21
CA HIS A 82 -1.06 6.69 -11.36
C HIS A 82 -0.76 5.41 -12.16
N GLY A 83 0.46 4.89 -12.02
CA GLY A 83 0.97 3.75 -12.80
C GLY A 83 1.74 4.15 -14.06
N SER A 84 1.72 5.43 -14.44
CA SER A 84 2.65 5.95 -15.44
C SER A 84 4.07 6.08 -14.89
N SER A 85 5.08 6.01 -15.75
CA SER A 85 6.49 6.12 -15.34
C SER A 85 6.87 7.50 -14.80
N TRP A 86 6.16 8.55 -15.23
CA TRP A 86 6.48 9.94 -14.91
C TRP A 86 5.78 10.46 -13.65
N TYR A 87 4.67 9.83 -13.23
CA TYR A 87 3.96 10.20 -12.01
C TYR A 87 4.28 9.24 -10.86
N ASN A 88 4.87 9.77 -9.77
CA ASN A 88 5.31 8.97 -8.63
C ASN A 88 4.70 9.50 -7.34
N CYS A 89 3.68 8.81 -6.84
CA CYS A 89 3.05 9.12 -5.56
C CYS A 89 3.83 8.53 -4.37
N ASN A 90 4.58 7.45 -4.56
CA ASN A 90 5.30 6.73 -3.50
C ASN A 90 6.64 7.37 -3.11
N ARG A 91 7.34 7.97 -4.07
CA ARG A 91 8.67 8.58 -3.91
C ARG A 91 8.57 9.93 -3.17
N TYR A 92 9.50 10.18 -2.24
CA TYR A 92 9.69 11.51 -1.64
C TYR A 92 10.76 12.30 -2.41
N ASP A 93 10.56 13.61 -2.54
CA ASP A 93 11.55 14.51 -3.13
C ASP A 93 12.38 15.21 -2.05
N ASP A 94 13.64 14.80 -1.92
CA ASP A 94 14.60 15.37 -0.98
C ASP A 94 15.21 16.72 -1.44
N SER A 95 14.74 17.32 -2.54
CA SER A 95 15.25 18.59 -3.06
C SER A 95 15.26 19.71 -2.00
N ARG A 96 14.21 19.79 -1.18
CA ARG A 96 14.11 20.76 -0.07
C ARG A 96 15.17 20.55 1.01
N ALA A 97 15.43 19.30 1.39
CA ALA A 97 16.47 18.98 2.37
C ALA A 97 17.86 19.37 1.85
N LYS A 98 18.13 19.17 0.55
CA LYS A 98 19.39 19.54 -0.09
C LYS A 98 19.61 21.05 -0.20
N GLN A 99 18.53 21.83 -0.24
CA GLN A 99 18.56 23.29 -0.37
C GLN A 99 18.51 24.03 0.98
N ALA A 100 18.29 23.31 2.08
CA ALA A 100 18.18 23.88 3.41
C ALA A 100 19.47 24.64 3.80
N ARG A 101 19.31 25.89 4.23
CA ARG A 101 20.42 26.80 4.56
C ARG A 101 20.72 26.86 6.04
N ASP A 102 19.75 26.47 6.87
CA ASP A 102 19.86 26.46 8.32
C ASP A 102 19.28 25.18 8.96
N ALA A 103 19.52 25.04 10.26
CA ALA A 103 19.09 23.87 11.03
C ALA A 103 17.55 23.76 11.14
N GLN A 104 16.82 24.86 11.07
CA GLN A 104 15.36 24.88 11.17
C GLN A 104 14.73 24.35 9.87
N GLU A 105 15.21 24.79 8.71
CA GLU A 105 14.80 24.30 7.40
C GLU A 105 15.09 22.80 7.25
N LEU A 106 16.27 22.35 7.70
CA LEU A 106 16.64 20.93 7.70
C LEU A 106 15.72 20.10 8.60
N SER A 107 15.44 20.58 9.82
CA SER A 107 14.51 19.93 10.74
C SER A 107 13.12 19.78 10.14
N ARG A 108 12.59 20.85 9.51
CA ARG A 108 11.29 20.82 8.82
C ARG A 108 11.28 19.85 7.64
N ALA A 109 12.35 19.80 6.84
CA ALA A 109 12.46 18.87 5.72
C ALA A 109 12.49 17.40 6.21
N ASN A 110 13.24 17.12 7.27
CA ASN A 110 13.29 15.79 7.90
C ASN A 110 11.93 15.37 8.46
N LEU A 111 11.19 16.29 9.07
CA LEU A 111 9.82 16.01 9.54
C LEU A 111 8.88 15.72 8.36
N GLN A 112 8.93 16.52 7.29
CA GLN A 112 8.12 16.28 6.09
C GLN A 112 8.43 14.92 5.44
N ARG A 113 9.71 14.55 5.39
CA ARG A 113 10.13 13.22 4.94
C ARG A 113 9.52 12.13 5.82
N TYR A 114 9.66 12.23 7.15
CA TYR A 114 9.07 11.25 8.06
C TYR A 114 7.55 11.12 7.86
N LEU A 115 6.83 12.24 7.82
CA LEU A 115 5.38 12.25 7.63
C LEU A 115 4.94 11.62 6.30
N HIS A 116 5.73 11.77 5.23
CA HIS A 116 5.48 11.13 3.94
C HIS A 116 5.47 9.60 4.04
N TYR A 117 6.51 9.02 4.63
CA TYR A 117 6.61 7.56 4.79
C TYR A 117 5.65 7.03 5.86
N TYR A 118 5.46 7.78 6.95
CA TYR A 118 4.54 7.43 8.02
C TYR A 118 3.09 7.37 7.53
N ASN A 119 2.63 8.38 6.79
CA ASN A 119 1.28 8.41 6.23
C ASN A 119 1.01 7.16 5.38
N ARG A 120 1.96 6.78 4.52
CA ARG A 120 1.82 5.62 3.62
C ARG A 120 1.84 4.30 4.38
N PHE A 121 2.74 4.15 5.36
CA PHE A 121 2.76 3.01 6.27
C PHE A 121 1.40 2.83 6.97
N MET A 122 0.90 3.89 7.62
CA MET A 122 -0.34 3.85 8.37
C MET A 122 -1.57 3.68 7.48
N ASN A 123 -1.56 4.28 6.29
CA ASN A 123 -2.63 4.11 5.33
C ASN A 123 -2.75 2.65 4.86
N HIS A 124 -1.64 1.97 4.54
CA HIS A 124 -1.67 0.54 4.20
C HIS A 124 -2.12 -0.32 5.40
N GLN A 125 -1.70 0.02 6.63
CA GLN A 125 -2.19 -0.64 7.83
C GLN A 125 -3.70 -0.50 8.00
N GLN A 126 -4.24 0.71 7.77
CA GLN A 126 -5.66 0.98 7.84
C GLN A 126 -6.42 0.28 6.71
N SER A 127 -5.91 0.34 5.48
CA SER A 127 -6.50 -0.35 4.33
C SER A 127 -6.60 -1.85 4.57
N LEU A 128 -5.56 -2.47 5.14
CA LEU A 128 -5.58 -3.88 5.54
C LEU A 128 -6.68 -4.18 6.57
N LYS A 129 -6.89 -3.30 7.55
CA LYS A 129 -7.97 -3.45 8.55
C LYS A 129 -9.35 -3.37 7.90
N LEU A 130 -9.55 -2.41 6.99
CA LEU A 130 -10.81 -2.24 6.27
C LEU A 130 -11.08 -3.42 5.32
N GLU A 131 -10.06 -3.92 4.64
CA GLU A 131 -10.14 -5.07 3.72
C GLU A 131 -10.46 -6.39 4.44
N ASN A 132 -10.30 -6.50 5.77
CA ASN A 132 -10.73 -7.71 6.49
C ASN A 132 -12.23 -8.01 6.33
N LYS A 133 -13.07 -6.98 6.07
CA LYS A 133 -14.49 -7.19 5.78
C LYS A 133 -14.72 -8.00 4.50
N LEU A 134 -13.76 -7.97 3.56
CA LEU A 134 -13.84 -8.71 2.29
C LEU A 134 -13.90 -10.22 2.52
N TYR A 135 -13.31 -10.76 3.60
CA TYR A 135 -13.44 -12.19 3.90
C TYR A 135 -14.90 -12.62 4.07
N THR A 136 -15.73 -11.78 4.68
CA THR A 136 -17.17 -12.04 4.83
C THR A 136 -17.88 -11.95 3.48
N THR A 137 -17.60 -10.91 2.69
CA THR A 137 -18.17 -10.72 1.35
C THR A 137 -17.84 -11.88 0.42
N VAL A 138 -16.57 -12.28 0.34
CA VAL A 138 -16.16 -13.38 -0.53
C VAL A 138 -16.69 -14.72 -0.05
N LYS A 139 -16.82 -14.93 1.27
CA LYS A 139 -17.43 -16.15 1.81
C LYS A 139 -18.87 -16.31 1.33
N GLY A 140 -19.68 -15.26 1.43
CA GLY A 140 -21.06 -15.28 0.93
C GLY A 140 -21.13 -15.52 -0.58
N LYS A 141 -20.24 -14.88 -1.36
CA LYS A 141 -20.17 -15.11 -2.81
C LYS A 141 -19.76 -16.55 -3.16
N MET A 142 -18.79 -17.11 -2.42
CA MET A 142 -18.37 -18.51 -2.58
C MET A 142 -19.53 -19.46 -2.31
N GLU A 143 -20.30 -19.27 -1.24
CA GLU A 143 -21.47 -20.09 -0.91
C GLU A 143 -22.53 -20.06 -2.04
N LEU A 144 -22.81 -18.88 -2.61
CA LEU A 144 -23.71 -18.76 -3.77
C LEU A 144 -23.17 -19.50 -5.01
N MET A 145 -21.87 -19.40 -5.26
CA MET A 145 -21.21 -20.07 -6.40
C MET A 145 -21.16 -21.58 -6.25
N GLN A 146 -21.18 -22.10 -5.03
CA GLN A 146 -21.17 -23.54 -4.76
C GLN A 146 -22.45 -24.27 -5.24
N ALA A 147 -23.51 -23.55 -5.62
CA ALA A 147 -24.67 -24.14 -6.29
C ALA A 147 -24.32 -24.71 -7.68
N HIS A 148 -23.27 -24.20 -8.32
CA HIS A 148 -22.87 -24.57 -9.69
C HIS A 148 -21.39 -24.98 -9.82
N MET A 149 -20.61 -24.85 -8.75
CA MET A 149 -19.16 -25.09 -8.73
C MET A 149 -18.77 -25.89 -7.49
N SER A 150 -17.70 -26.68 -7.58
CA SER A 150 -17.17 -27.39 -6.43
C SER A 150 -16.52 -26.45 -5.40
N TRP A 151 -16.37 -26.93 -4.16
CA TRP A 151 -15.68 -26.19 -3.10
C TRP A 151 -14.26 -25.75 -3.47
N ILE A 152 -13.53 -26.58 -4.24
CA ILE A 152 -12.18 -26.29 -4.71
C ILE A 152 -12.20 -25.14 -5.72
N GLU A 153 -13.18 -25.14 -6.63
CA GLU A 153 -13.26 -24.16 -7.71
C GLU A 153 -13.61 -22.75 -7.24
N VAL A 154 -14.19 -22.59 -6.05
CA VAL A 154 -14.52 -21.28 -5.47
C VAL A 154 -13.41 -20.72 -4.56
N GLN A 155 -12.39 -21.51 -4.19
CA GLN A 155 -11.30 -21.06 -3.31
C GLN A 155 -10.48 -19.88 -3.86
N PHE A 156 -10.55 -19.62 -5.17
CA PHE A 156 -9.81 -18.51 -5.80
C PHE A 156 -10.19 -17.14 -5.24
N LEU A 157 -11.44 -16.95 -4.78
CA LEU A 157 -11.89 -15.69 -4.18
C LEU A 157 -11.21 -15.45 -2.83
N ARG A 158 -11.19 -16.46 -1.96
CA ARG A 158 -10.46 -16.39 -0.69
C ARG A 158 -8.97 -16.14 -0.93
N LYS A 159 -8.37 -16.87 -1.88
CA LYS A 159 -6.95 -16.71 -2.23
C LYS A 159 -6.64 -15.28 -2.71
N ALA A 160 -7.56 -14.65 -3.45
CA ALA A 160 -7.39 -13.26 -3.87
C ALA A 160 -7.32 -12.29 -2.68
N VAL A 161 -8.19 -12.47 -1.67
CA VAL A 161 -8.18 -11.66 -0.43
C VAL A 161 -6.93 -11.94 0.41
N ASP A 162 -6.49 -13.21 0.48
CA ASP A 162 -5.25 -13.58 1.17
C ASP A 162 -4.03 -12.88 0.53
N VAL A 163 -3.92 -12.91 -0.80
CA VAL A 163 -2.86 -12.24 -1.56
C VAL A 163 -2.93 -10.73 -1.39
N LEU A 164 -4.12 -10.13 -1.48
CA LEU A 164 -4.32 -8.69 -1.23
C LEU A 164 -3.79 -8.31 0.17
N SER A 165 -4.19 -9.08 1.18
CA SER A 165 -3.78 -8.87 2.57
C SER A 165 -2.27 -9.01 2.75
N GLU A 166 -1.62 -9.96 2.08
CA GLU A 166 -0.17 -10.14 2.12
C GLU A 166 0.56 -8.98 1.42
N CYS A 167 0.06 -8.52 0.26
CA CYS A 167 0.63 -7.40 -0.47
C CYS A 167 0.50 -6.08 0.32
N ARG A 168 -0.62 -5.83 1.00
CA ARG A 168 -0.77 -4.68 1.91
C ARG A 168 0.25 -4.68 3.04
N ARG A 169 0.47 -5.84 3.67
CA ARG A 169 1.49 -5.99 4.74
C ARG A 169 2.88 -5.71 4.19
N THR A 170 3.24 -6.32 3.07
CA THR A 170 4.53 -6.05 2.42
C THR A 170 4.67 -4.57 2.08
N LEU A 171 3.67 -3.95 1.44
CA LEU A 171 3.67 -2.52 1.12
C LEU A 171 3.85 -1.63 2.35
N MET A 172 3.14 -1.90 3.44
CA MET A 172 3.36 -1.21 4.72
C MET A 172 4.83 -1.26 5.12
N TYR A 173 5.45 -2.44 5.12
CA TYR A 173 6.86 -2.61 5.47
C TYR A 173 7.85 -2.08 4.44
N THR A 174 7.47 -1.99 3.16
CA THR A 174 8.31 -1.33 2.13
C THR A 174 8.54 0.14 2.46
N TYR A 175 7.58 0.84 3.06
CA TYR A 175 7.77 2.24 3.47
C TYR A 175 8.67 2.41 4.69
N ALA A 176 8.59 1.49 5.65
CA ALA A 176 9.54 1.45 6.77
C ALA A 176 10.97 1.20 6.29
N PHE A 177 11.14 0.29 5.32
CA PHE A 177 12.43 0.04 4.66
C PHE A 177 12.93 1.28 3.89
N ALA A 178 12.07 1.86 3.04
CA ALA A 178 12.41 2.98 2.15
C ALA A 178 12.76 4.27 2.90
N TYR A 179 12.18 4.51 4.08
CA TYR A 179 12.47 5.70 4.88
C TYR A 179 13.95 5.81 5.22
N TYR A 180 14.56 4.69 5.64
CA TYR A 180 15.97 4.62 6.00
C TYR A 180 16.90 4.41 4.82
N LEU A 181 16.39 4.09 3.64
CA LEU A 181 17.21 3.77 2.48
C LEU A 181 17.91 5.03 1.96
N LYS A 182 19.24 4.97 1.84
CA LYS A 182 20.00 6.02 1.17
C LYS A 182 19.77 5.90 -0.33
N ARG A 183 19.59 7.05 -0.99
CA ARG A 183 19.30 7.08 -2.43
C ARG A 183 20.52 6.67 -3.25
N ASP A 184 20.32 5.66 -4.10
CA ASP A 184 21.22 5.19 -5.13
C ASP A 184 20.41 4.57 -6.30
N ASN A 185 21.09 3.96 -7.27
CA ASN A 185 20.43 3.34 -8.42
C ASN A 185 19.51 2.16 -8.01
N HIS A 186 19.88 1.40 -6.98
CA HIS A 186 19.09 0.26 -6.52
C HIS A 186 17.84 0.70 -5.76
N ALA A 187 17.91 1.82 -5.02
CA ALA A 187 16.80 2.48 -4.40
C ALA A 187 15.79 2.96 -5.46
N GLU A 188 16.25 3.50 -6.58
CA GLU A 188 15.34 3.93 -7.67
C GLU A 188 14.63 2.74 -8.33
N ILE A 189 15.33 1.62 -8.53
CA ILE A 189 14.71 0.37 -9.01
C ILE A 189 13.69 -0.17 -8.00
N PHE A 190 14.05 -0.16 -6.71
CA PHE A 190 13.14 -0.56 -5.63
C PHE A 190 11.87 0.29 -5.61
N GLU A 191 11.99 1.62 -5.73
CA GLU A 191 10.83 2.53 -5.77
C GLU A 191 9.96 2.31 -7.01
N GLY A 192 10.55 1.93 -8.14
CA GLY A 192 9.82 1.51 -9.35
C GLY A 192 9.00 0.23 -9.08
N ASN A 193 9.65 -0.80 -8.52
CA ASN A 193 8.97 -2.04 -8.14
C ASN A 193 7.87 -1.81 -7.09
N GLN A 194 8.10 -0.90 -6.13
CA GLN A 194 7.11 -0.52 -5.12
C GLN A 194 5.89 0.11 -5.76
N ARG A 195 6.07 1.07 -6.67
CA ARG A 195 4.97 1.71 -7.41
C ARG A 195 4.16 0.68 -8.20
N ASP A 196 4.84 -0.24 -8.89
CA ASP A 196 4.17 -1.27 -9.69
C ASP A 196 3.34 -2.22 -8.80
N LEU A 197 3.88 -2.61 -7.64
CA LEU A 197 3.14 -3.41 -6.64
C LEU A 197 1.95 -2.64 -6.05
N GLU A 198 2.12 -1.36 -5.70
CA GLU A 198 1.03 -0.54 -5.19
C GLU A 198 -0.11 -0.47 -6.20
N MET A 199 0.18 -0.13 -7.45
CA MET A 199 -0.86 -0.04 -8.47
C MET A 199 -1.60 -1.35 -8.70
N ALA A 200 -0.86 -2.47 -8.77
CA ALA A 200 -1.47 -3.79 -8.89
C ALA A 200 -2.36 -4.12 -7.67
N THR A 201 -1.92 -3.75 -6.47
CA THR A 201 -2.67 -3.96 -5.22
C THR A 201 -3.96 -3.13 -5.21
N GLU A 202 -3.93 -1.87 -5.62
CA GLU A 202 -5.12 -1.02 -5.67
C GLU A 202 -6.13 -1.50 -6.73
N GLN A 203 -5.65 -2.00 -7.87
CA GLN A 203 -6.51 -2.60 -8.90
C GLN A 203 -7.23 -3.86 -8.38
N LEU A 204 -6.51 -4.75 -7.68
CA LEU A 204 -7.12 -5.92 -7.05
C LEU A 204 -8.10 -5.53 -5.95
N SER A 205 -7.74 -4.58 -5.09
CA SER A 205 -8.60 -4.06 -4.02
C SER A 205 -9.89 -3.45 -4.59
N GLN A 206 -9.78 -2.59 -5.61
CA GLN A 206 -10.93 -2.05 -6.34
C GLN A 206 -11.83 -3.16 -6.89
N PHE A 207 -11.24 -4.14 -7.57
CA PHE A 207 -12.01 -5.21 -8.20
C PHE A 207 -12.83 -5.98 -7.16
N LEU A 208 -12.20 -6.31 -6.01
CA LEU A 208 -12.85 -7.05 -4.93
C LEU A 208 -13.89 -6.22 -4.18
N GLU A 209 -13.72 -4.89 -4.07
CA GLU A 209 -14.63 -4.00 -3.34
C GLU A 209 -15.81 -3.49 -4.17
N ARG A 210 -15.64 -3.29 -5.48
CA ARG A 210 -16.65 -2.62 -6.34
C ARG A 210 -17.13 -3.46 -7.52
N ASP A 211 -16.25 -4.23 -8.14
CA ASP A 211 -16.55 -4.86 -9.42
C ASP A 211 -16.99 -6.33 -9.27
N LEU A 212 -16.76 -6.93 -8.10
CA LEU A 212 -17.03 -8.35 -7.80
C LEU A 212 -18.49 -8.76 -8.06
N GLU A 213 -19.45 -7.87 -7.80
CA GLU A 213 -20.88 -8.16 -7.94
C GLU A 213 -21.37 -8.04 -9.38
N ASN A 214 -20.67 -7.29 -10.22
CA ASN A 214 -21.11 -6.93 -11.57
C ASN A 214 -20.66 -7.93 -12.65
N GLU A 215 -19.85 -8.92 -12.30
CA GLU A 215 -19.24 -9.87 -13.23
C GLU A 215 -20.00 -11.20 -13.33
N ASN A 216 -20.09 -11.74 -14.56
CA ASN A 216 -20.56 -13.11 -14.79
C ASN A 216 -19.58 -14.11 -14.15
N LEU A 217 -20.09 -15.20 -13.57
CA LEU A 217 -19.31 -16.26 -12.91
C LEU A 217 -18.16 -16.81 -13.78
N VAL A 218 -18.36 -16.93 -15.10
CA VAL A 218 -17.35 -17.46 -16.03
C VAL A 218 -16.17 -16.50 -16.18
N THR A 219 -16.45 -15.20 -16.40
CA THR A 219 -15.41 -14.17 -16.57
C THR A 219 -14.76 -13.80 -15.25
N LEU A 220 -15.52 -13.87 -14.16
CA LEU A 220 -15.08 -13.54 -12.81
C LEU A 220 -13.88 -14.39 -12.37
N LYS A 221 -13.94 -15.72 -12.58
CA LYS A 221 -12.85 -16.63 -12.20
C LYS A 221 -11.54 -16.24 -12.86
N GLN A 222 -11.55 -16.04 -14.18
CA GLN A 222 -10.35 -15.68 -14.94
C GLN A 222 -9.81 -14.32 -14.49
N LYS A 223 -10.66 -13.28 -14.43
CA LYS A 223 -10.26 -11.93 -14.03
C LYS A 223 -9.63 -11.88 -12.64
N VAL A 224 -10.25 -12.52 -11.65
CA VAL A 224 -9.71 -12.55 -10.28
C VAL A 224 -8.37 -13.28 -10.25
N GLN A 225 -8.25 -14.42 -10.94
CA GLN A 225 -7.01 -15.19 -10.98
C GLN A 225 -5.87 -14.42 -11.62
N ASP A 226 -6.12 -13.78 -12.76
CA ASP A 226 -5.10 -12.99 -13.44
C ASP A 226 -4.66 -11.80 -12.58
N ASN A 227 -5.62 -11.09 -11.98
CA ASN A 227 -5.33 -9.96 -11.09
C ASN A 227 -4.48 -10.40 -9.88
N TYR A 228 -4.93 -11.35 -9.06
CA TYR A 228 -4.16 -11.69 -7.85
C TYR A 228 -2.81 -12.33 -8.19
N ARG A 229 -2.69 -13.10 -9.28
CA ARG A 229 -1.40 -13.67 -9.70
C ARG A 229 -0.43 -12.57 -10.12
N TYR A 230 -0.93 -11.55 -10.82
CA TYR A 230 -0.10 -10.40 -11.20
C TYR A 230 0.36 -9.61 -9.97
N VAL A 231 -0.53 -9.32 -9.01
CA VAL A 231 -0.13 -8.63 -7.76
C VAL A 231 0.91 -9.45 -6.98
N ASP A 232 0.68 -10.76 -6.82
CA ASP A 232 1.61 -11.67 -6.15
C ASP A 232 2.98 -11.68 -6.84
N GLN A 233 3.00 -11.73 -8.18
CA GLN A 233 4.24 -11.66 -8.95
C GLN A 233 4.97 -10.33 -8.73
N ARG A 234 4.29 -9.18 -8.72
CA ARG A 234 4.91 -7.88 -8.41
C ARG A 234 5.51 -7.88 -7.00
N ARG A 235 4.82 -8.49 -6.03
CA ARG A 235 5.32 -8.63 -4.65
C ARG A 235 6.62 -9.43 -4.63
N LEU A 236 6.65 -10.57 -5.30
CA LEU A 236 7.83 -11.44 -5.36
C LEU A 236 9.01 -10.76 -6.06
N VAL A 237 8.79 -10.00 -7.14
CA VAL A 237 9.85 -9.23 -7.82
C VAL A 237 10.46 -8.19 -6.88
N LEU A 238 9.61 -7.45 -6.14
CA LEU A 238 10.08 -6.47 -5.16
C LEU A 238 10.90 -7.14 -4.06
N LEU A 239 10.37 -8.21 -3.46
CA LEU A 239 11.03 -8.92 -2.36
C LEU A 239 12.36 -9.54 -2.81
N LYS A 240 12.39 -10.13 -4.01
CA LYS A 240 13.62 -10.68 -4.59
C LYS A 240 14.69 -9.62 -4.78
N HIS A 241 14.34 -8.43 -5.28
CA HIS A 241 15.28 -7.31 -5.40
C HIS A 241 15.83 -6.87 -4.03
N CYS A 242 14.96 -6.76 -3.01
CA CYS A 242 15.37 -6.45 -1.64
C CYS A 242 16.30 -7.52 -1.05
N GLN A 243 16.00 -8.80 -1.29
CA GLN A 243 16.80 -9.92 -0.83
C GLN A 243 18.18 -9.92 -1.49
N GLU A 244 18.25 -9.83 -2.83
CA GLU A 244 19.51 -9.78 -3.58
C GLU A 244 20.39 -8.61 -3.14
N GLY A 245 19.79 -7.44 -2.90
CA GLY A 245 20.52 -6.29 -2.37
C GLY A 245 21.03 -6.47 -0.95
N THR A 246 20.38 -7.31 -0.14
CA THR A 246 20.86 -7.66 1.21
C THR A 246 22.02 -8.67 1.12
N GLU A 247 21.89 -9.70 0.28
CA GLU A 247 22.93 -10.73 0.09
C GLU A 247 24.23 -10.16 -0.50
N ARG A 248 24.14 -9.05 -1.22
CA ARG A 248 25.28 -8.38 -1.88
C ARG A 248 25.73 -7.10 -1.15
N ASP A 249 25.23 -6.83 0.05
CA ASP A 249 25.56 -5.63 0.84
C ASP A 249 25.38 -4.30 0.07
N ILE A 250 24.36 -4.23 -0.78
CA ILE A 250 24.06 -3.06 -1.63
C ILE A 250 23.42 -1.94 -0.80
N TRP A 251 22.53 -2.31 0.13
CA TRP A 251 21.70 -1.33 0.84
C TRP A 251 22.49 -0.52 1.87
N GLN A 252 22.54 0.79 1.65
CA GLN A 252 23.03 1.75 2.65
C GLN A 252 21.84 2.40 3.38
N TYR A 253 21.96 2.58 4.69
CA TYR A 253 20.89 3.15 5.53
C TYR A 253 21.34 4.41 6.28
N THR A 254 20.46 5.39 6.42
CA THR A 254 20.71 6.68 7.08
C THR A 254 20.35 6.68 8.58
N ALA A 255 20.64 5.59 9.29
CA ALA A 255 20.26 5.41 10.70
C ALA A 255 21.03 6.33 11.66
#